data_AF-A0A6A5ZN44-F1
#
_entry.id   AF-A0A6A5ZN44-F1
#
_cell.length_a   1.000
_cell.length_b   1.000
_cell.length_c   1.000
_cell.angle_alpha   90.00
_cell.angle_beta   90.00
_cell.angle_gamma   90.00
#
_symmetry.space_group_name_H-M   'P 1'
#
loop_
_entity.id
_entity.type
_entity.pdbx_description
1 polymer ?
#
loop_
_entity_poly.entity_id
_entity_poly.type
_entity_poly.pdbx_seq_one_letter_code
_entity_poly.pdbx_strand_id
1 'polypeptide(L)'
;MAAHWLRSCIKGHASCIQSHGKQYSPTRVVDLQHADGSEVPRLLQHVELDEPYVALSHRWGMTGLPATTRVNLQQRLRSIPVAELSPILRDVVVVTRELGFRYIWVDALCIIQDSESDWLNEASKMSDVYSGASLTIAAAEAEGHSEGMFRPRRAACFRPFYIDRHKGVPHRKRETPNGDGPLYVFPNTPRVFSGIRPKSTLDSRGWVLQEQLLSPRILYFGDGELFWDCITMSASESWPVAASLLADSNSQETWALKTIRRAIASGDTSTSHLTRLQDAWRFITANYSARQLTKAADKLIAINGILSSLATIFDDAPVAGMWRKDIWRQLIWWTETPTPIERPSRIPSFIAPTWSWLNSKGPIRYHNATYSGLTRSQDNATSRDFSELHPQCVVIDVHSNDNSAGEITGLLTIKGPCFDYNLRKDDMKKSIQKRWNQAKTGINAGVWLLDEKMELPQVVRCLVMAEDPVAKVLVLLCLVPVDDKDVKARYKRIGLCHWDGLSHEIRRYAKQEPVDKTLTIV
;
A
#
# COMPACT_ATOMS: atom_id res chain seq x y z
N MET A 1 18.14 -21.78 6.02
CA MET A 1 16.70 -21.69 5.69
C MET A 1 16.45 -20.71 4.55
N ALA A 2 16.85 -19.44 4.66
CA ALA A 2 16.74 -18.44 3.59
C ALA A 2 17.27 -18.93 2.22
N ALA A 3 18.49 -19.49 2.16
CA ALA A 3 19.05 -20.07 0.94
C ALA A 3 18.22 -21.25 0.37
N HIS A 4 17.47 -21.98 1.19
CA HIS A 4 16.58 -23.03 0.72
C HIS A 4 15.31 -22.45 0.09
N TRP A 5 14.68 -21.45 0.71
CA TRP A 5 13.52 -20.76 0.13
C TRP A 5 13.86 -20.07 -1.19
N LEU A 6 15.01 -19.38 -1.25
CA LEU A 6 15.49 -18.73 -2.47
C LEU A 6 15.69 -19.75 -3.60
N ARG A 7 16.44 -20.83 -3.36
CA ARG A 7 16.69 -21.88 -4.36
C ARG A 7 15.39 -22.57 -4.81
N SER A 8 14.49 -22.86 -3.88
CA SER A 8 13.20 -23.50 -4.19
C SER A 8 12.32 -22.58 -5.04
N CYS A 9 12.29 -21.28 -4.73
CA CYS A 9 11.53 -20.30 -5.51
C CYS A 9 12.10 -20.12 -6.92
N ILE A 10 13.43 -19.96 -7.05
CA ILE A 10 14.09 -19.80 -8.35
C ILE A 10 13.92 -21.03 -9.25
N LYS A 11 13.91 -22.24 -8.67
CA LYS A 11 13.81 -23.49 -9.46
C LYS A 11 12.38 -24.00 -9.66
N GLY A 12 11.46 -23.68 -8.75
CA GLY A 12 10.16 -24.34 -8.66
C GLY A 12 8.93 -23.46 -8.89
N HIS A 13 9.04 -22.13 -8.79
CA HIS A 13 7.87 -21.25 -8.89
C HIS A 13 7.78 -20.58 -10.26
N ALA A 14 6.94 -21.12 -11.15
CA ALA A 14 6.79 -20.63 -12.52
C ALA A 14 6.54 -19.11 -12.60
N SER A 15 5.58 -18.57 -11.83
CA SER A 15 5.28 -17.13 -11.82
C SER A 15 6.45 -16.27 -11.34
N CYS A 16 7.26 -16.78 -10.39
CA CYS A 16 8.44 -16.06 -9.91
C CYS A 16 9.60 -16.08 -10.92
N ILE A 17 9.70 -17.15 -11.72
CA ILE A 17 10.70 -17.28 -12.77
C ILE A 17 10.36 -16.34 -13.93
N GLN A 18 9.10 -16.34 -14.38
CA GLN A 18 8.61 -15.48 -15.45
C GLN A 18 8.78 -13.98 -15.12
N SER A 19 8.50 -13.60 -13.87
CA SER A 19 8.70 -12.23 -13.38
C SER A 19 10.15 -11.75 -13.42
N HIS A 20 11.13 -12.66 -13.42
CA HIS A 20 12.56 -12.34 -13.33
C HIS A 20 13.21 -12.10 -14.71
N GLY A 21 12.41 -11.83 -15.74
CA GLY A 21 12.85 -11.76 -17.14
C GLY A 21 13.57 -10.47 -17.55
N LYS A 22 13.60 -9.43 -16.72
CA LYS A 22 14.37 -8.20 -17.01
C LYS A 22 15.63 -8.15 -16.15
N GLN A 23 16.78 -8.36 -16.78
CA GLN A 23 18.07 -7.98 -16.21
C GLN A 23 18.12 -6.45 -16.18
N TYR A 24 17.95 -5.87 -14.99
CA TYR A 24 18.09 -4.44 -14.77
C TYR A 24 19.43 -4.18 -14.09
N SER A 25 20.16 -3.18 -14.57
CA SER A 25 21.39 -2.72 -13.94
C SER A 25 21.14 -1.34 -13.34
N PRO A 26 21.10 -1.20 -11.99
CA PRO A 26 20.98 0.11 -11.35
C PRO A 26 22.11 1.05 -11.79
N THR A 27 21.86 2.36 -11.78
CA THR A 27 22.88 3.37 -12.10
C THR A 27 24.16 3.17 -11.26
N ARG A 28 23.97 2.79 -9.99
CA ARG A 28 25.04 2.46 -9.04
C ARG A 28 24.65 1.25 -8.20
N VAL A 29 25.63 0.43 -7.83
CA VAL A 29 25.47 -0.72 -6.95
C VAL A 29 26.71 -0.89 -6.09
N VAL A 30 26.57 -1.47 -4.90
CA VAL A 30 27.73 -1.84 -4.09
C VAL A 30 28.22 -3.22 -4.50
N ASP A 31 29.48 -3.29 -4.93
CA ASP A 31 30.22 -4.51 -5.18
C ASP A 31 30.88 -4.97 -3.87
N LEU A 32 30.39 -6.09 -3.33
CA LEU A 32 30.94 -6.70 -2.12
C LEU A 32 32.18 -7.55 -2.41
N GLN A 33 32.59 -7.64 -3.68
CA GLN A 33 33.72 -8.44 -4.16
C GLN A 33 33.59 -9.91 -3.74
N HIS A 34 34.70 -10.64 -3.64
CA HIS A 34 34.68 -12.07 -3.35
C HIS A 34 34.03 -12.43 -2.00
N ALA A 35 33.42 -13.61 -1.95
CA ALA A 35 32.63 -14.08 -0.81
C ALA A 35 33.45 -14.30 0.47
N ASP A 36 34.77 -14.46 0.37
CA ASP A 36 35.67 -14.66 1.51
C ASP A 36 35.90 -13.39 2.36
N GLY A 37 35.44 -12.22 1.87
CA GLY A 37 35.56 -10.95 2.56
C GLY A 37 36.99 -10.40 2.61
N SER A 38 37.90 -10.93 1.78
CA SER A 38 39.29 -10.48 1.67
C SER A 38 39.41 -9.05 1.11
N GLU A 39 38.41 -8.60 0.36
CA GLU A 39 38.38 -7.29 -0.28
C GLU A 39 37.30 -6.37 0.30
N VAL A 40 37.61 -5.07 0.31
CA VAL A 40 36.75 -4.02 0.87
C VAL A 40 35.62 -3.70 -0.12
N PRO A 41 34.35 -3.60 0.31
CA PRO A 41 33.26 -3.22 -0.58
C PRO A 41 33.53 -1.92 -1.33
N ARG A 42 32.99 -1.73 -2.53
CA ARG A 42 33.09 -0.46 -3.27
C ARG A 42 31.83 -0.15 -4.05
N LEU A 43 31.63 1.10 -4.40
CA LEU A 43 30.53 1.51 -5.27
C LEU A 43 30.94 1.35 -6.73
N LEU A 44 30.12 0.68 -7.53
CA LEU A 44 30.20 0.70 -8.98
C LEU A 44 29.19 1.69 -9.54
N GLN A 45 29.53 2.33 -10.66
CA GLN A 45 28.70 3.34 -11.30
C GLN A 45 28.74 3.17 -12.82
N HIS A 46 27.57 3.21 -13.47
CA HIS A 46 27.39 3.04 -14.91
C HIS A 46 27.99 1.74 -15.46
N VAL A 47 27.77 0.64 -14.73
CA VAL A 47 28.26 -0.70 -15.08
C VAL A 47 27.07 -1.61 -15.36
N GLU A 48 27.13 -2.38 -16.44
CA GLU A 48 26.21 -3.50 -16.68
C GLU A 48 26.62 -4.67 -15.77
N LEU A 49 25.68 -5.15 -14.97
CA LEU A 49 25.95 -6.23 -14.03
C LEU A 49 26.01 -7.57 -14.76
N ASP A 50 27.07 -8.33 -14.52
CA ASP A 50 27.29 -9.70 -15.01
C ASP A 50 26.58 -10.74 -14.12
N GLU A 51 26.27 -10.37 -12.87
CA GLU A 51 25.54 -11.20 -11.92
C GLU A 51 24.30 -10.50 -11.34
N PRO A 52 23.30 -11.26 -10.86
CA PRO A 52 22.16 -10.67 -10.17
C PRO A 52 22.55 -9.92 -8.89
N TYR A 53 21.77 -8.92 -8.52
CA TYR A 53 21.94 -8.16 -7.29
C TYR A 53 20.77 -8.36 -6.32
N VAL A 54 21.00 -7.97 -5.07
CA VAL A 54 19.97 -7.85 -4.03
C VAL A 54 19.69 -6.38 -3.71
N ALA A 55 18.50 -6.05 -3.26
CA ALA A 55 18.17 -4.72 -2.77
C ALA A 55 17.94 -4.73 -1.24
N LEU A 56 18.24 -3.61 -0.56
CA LEU A 56 17.95 -3.44 0.86
C LEU A 56 16.75 -2.49 1.06
N SER A 57 15.73 -3.00 1.75
CA SER A 57 14.65 -2.21 2.34
C SER A 57 14.92 -1.99 3.83
N HIS A 58 15.13 -0.73 4.23
CA HIS A 58 15.42 -0.39 5.62
C HIS A 58 14.95 1.01 6.01
N ARG A 59 15.00 1.33 7.30
CA ARG A 59 14.72 2.68 7.81
C ARG A 59 16.01 3.46 8.03
N TRP A 60 16.00 4.72 7.63
CA TRP A 60 17.04 5.65 8.02
C TRP A 60 16.79 6.10 9.47
N GLY A 61 17.81 6.03 10.32
CA GLY A 61 17.83 6.69 11.62
C GLY A 61 18.03 8.21 11.49
N MET A 62 17.94 8.91 12.62
CA MET A 62 17.92 10.39 12.66
C MET A 62 19.28 11.06 12.41
N THR A 63 20.39 10.38 12.72
CA THR A 63 21.75 10.93 12.63
C THR A 63 22.74 9.85 12.20
N GLY A 64 23.82 10.23 11.50
CA GLY A 64 24.94 9.32 11.22
C GLY A 64 24.70 8.28 10.12
N LEU A 65 23.73 8.48 9.23
CA LEU A 65 23.55 7.61 8.07
C LEU A 65 24.82 7.68 7.20
N PRO A 66 25.47 6.55 6.87
CA PRO A 66 26.64 6.53 6.01
C PRO A 66 26.23 6.74 4.55
N ALA A 67 25.76 7.94 4.23
CA ALA A 67 25.23 8.31 2.93
C ALA A 67 26.32 8.66 1.90
N THR A 68 26.05 8.39 0.63
CA THR A 68 26.88 8.88 -0.47
C THR A 68 26.55 10.34 -0.72
N THR A 69 27.58 11.17 -0.78
CA THR A 69 27.49 12.59 -1.12
C THR A 69 28.46 12.90 -2.25
N ARG A 70 28.32 14.06 -2.89
CA ARG A 70 29.26 14.49 -3.94
C ARG A 70 30.71 14.49 -3.46
N VAL A 71 30.93 14.84 -2.20
CA VAL A 71 32.27 14.92 -1.59
C VAL A 71 32.91 13.54 -1.43
N ASN A 72 32.16 12.54 -0.97
CA ASN A 72 32.71 11.21 -0.70
C ASN A 72 32.55 10.21 -1.86
N LEU A 73 31.88 10.60 -2.95
CA LEU A 73 31.62 9.72 -4.10
C LEU A 73 32.90 9.08 -4.65
N GLN A 74 33.94 9.87 -4.90
CA GLN A 74 35.21 9.36 -5.45
C GLN A 74 35.92 8.39 -4.51
N GLN A 75 35.80 8.58 -3.19
CA GLN A 75 36.29 7.63 -2.21
C GLN A 75 35.49 6.32 -2.29
N ARG A 76 34.16 6.40 -2.30
CA ARG A 76 33.27 5.23 -2.32
C ARG A 76 33.41 4.39 -3.58
N LEU A 77 33.72 5.00 -4.72
CA LEU A 77 34.05 4.30 -5.97
C LEU A 77 35.31 3.44 -5.85
N ARG A 78 36.26 3.81 -4.97
CA ARG A 78 37.50 3.05 -4.72
C ARG A 78 37.30 2.01 -3.62
N SER A 79 36.71 2.42 -2.50
CA SER A 79 36.49 1.56 -1.33
C SER A 79 35.48 2.19 -0.36
N ILE A 80 34.68 1.35 0.28
CA ILE A 80 33.76 1.66 1.37
C ILE A 80 34.22 0.83 2.57
N PRO A 81 35.01 1.41 3.49
CA PRO A 81 35.47 0.70 4.66
C PRO A 81 34.30 0.16 5.48
N VAL A 82 34.33 -1.13 5.85
CA VAL A 82 33.26 -1.78 6.63
C VAL A 82 33.05 -1.09 7.97
N ALA A 83 34.09 -0.46 8.53
CA ALA A 83 34.00 0.33 9.76
C ALA A 83 33.13 1.60 9.63
N GLU A 84 32.96 2.15 8.42
CA GLU A 84 32.08 3.29 8.15
C GLU A 84 30.61 2.87 8.01
N LEU A 85 30.34 1.57 7.81
CA LEU A 85 28.99 1.06 7.64
C LEU A 85 28.24 1.01 8.98
N SER A 86 26.97 1.39 8.93
CA SER A 86 26.09 1.24 10.08
C SER A 86 25.86 -0.24 10.42
N PRO A 87 25.41 -0.59 11.63
CA PRO A 87 25.13 -1.98 11.99
C PRO A 87 24.22 -2.73 11.01
N ILE A 88 23.11 -2.16 10.52
CA ILE A 88 22.27 -2.78 9.46
C ILE A 88 23.11 -3.09 8.22
N LEU A 89 23.93 -2.14 7.77
CA LEU A 89 24.69 -2.30 6.54
C LEU A 89 25.82 -3.33 6.69
N ARG A 90 26.37 -3.52 7.90
CA ARG A 90 27.31 -4.61 8.16
C ARG A 90 26.61 -5.97 8.12
N ASP A 91 25.45 -6.08 8.76
CA ASP A 91 24.68 -7.33 8.78
C ASP A 91 24.19 -7.70 7.37
N VAL A 92 23.70 -6.74 6.58
CA VAL A 92 23.23 -7.02 5.22
C VAL A 92 24.37 -7.48 4.30
N VAL A 93 25.60 -6.96 4.47
CA VAL A 93 26.77 -7.42 3.72
C VAL A 93 27.05 -8.89 4.01
N VAL A 94 27.00 -9.29 5.29
CA VAL A 94 27.14 -10.70 5.69
C VAL A 94 26.04 -11.55 5.06
N VAL A 95 24.77 -11.15 5.20
CA VAL A 95 23.63 -11.90 4.65
C VAL A 95 23.74 -12.04 3.13
N THR A 96 24.15 -10.98 2.43
CA THR A 96 24.29 -10.97 0.97
C THR A 96 25.34 -11.97 0.50
N ARG A 97 26.52 -11.96 1.14
CA ARG A 97 27.60 -12.92 0.85
C ARG A 97 27.20 -14.37 1.17
N GLU A 98 26.56 -14.60 2.31
CA GLU A 98 26.07 -15.94 2.73
C GLU A 98 24.98 -16.50 1.79
N LEU A 99 24.22 -15.63 1.13
CA LEU A 99 23.24 -16.02 0.12
C LEU A 99 23.86 -16.20 -1.28
N GLY A 100 25.16 -15.91 -1.43
CA GLY A 100 25.92 -16.09 -2.68
C GLY A 100 25.76 -14.95 -3.67
N PHE A 101 25.41 -13.74 -3.23
CA PHE A 101 25.35 -12.56 -4.08
C PHE A 101 26.57 -11.67 -3.89
N ARG A 102 27.06 -11.10 -4.99
CA ARG A 102 28.15 -10.12 -5.01
C ARG A 102 27.64 -8.68 -4.91
N TYR A 103 26.50 -8.39 -5.54
CA TYR A 103 26.00 -7.03 -5.70
C TYR A 103 24.82 -6.74 -4.77
N ILE A 104 24.87 -5.57 -4.11
CA ILE A 104 23.75 -5.05 -3.32
C ILE A 104 23.47 -3.58 -3.63
N TRP A 105 22.19 -3.28 -3.86
CA TRP A 105 21.69 -1.92 -3.95
C TRP A 105 21.16 -1.45 -2.60
N VAL A 106 21.64 -0.28 -2.17
CA VAL A 106 21.23 0.39 -0.92
C VAL A 106 20.98 1.85 -1.25
N ASP A 107 19.77 2.36 -1.04
CA ASP A 107 19.38 3.74 -1.34
C ASP A 107 20.38 4.79 -0.79
N ALA A 108 20.78 4.65 0.48
CA ALA A 108 21.73 5.54 1.14
C ALA A 108 23.12 5.55 0.48
N LEU A 109 23.53 4.44 -0.16
CA LEU A 109 24.85 4.30 -0.78
C LEU A 109 24.82 4.53 -2.30
N CYS A 110 23.72 4.18 -2.95
CA CYS A 110 23.58 4.16 -4.41
C CYS A 110 22.90 5.42 -4.97
N ILE A 111 22.44 6.33 -4.12
CA ILE A 111 21.90 7.64 -4.48
C ILE A 111 22.76 8.73 -3.83
N ILE A 112 23.08 9.78 -4.58
CA ILE A 112 23.82 10.94 -4.07
C ILE A 112 22.85 11.84 -3.30
N GLN A 113 22.89 11.75 -1.96
CA GLN A 113 21.86 12.30 -1.08
C GLN A 113 21.83 13.84 -1.02
N ASP A 114 22.93 14.50 -1.39
CA ASP A 114 23.05 15.96 -1.47
C ASP A 114 22.84 16.50 -2.90
N SER A 115 22.27 15.70 -3.80
CA SER A 115 22.02 16.07 -5.20
C SER A 115 20.57 15.84 -5.61
N GLU A 116 19.78 16.91 -5.68
CA GLU A 116 18.35 16.85 -6.06
C GLU A 116 18.12 16.25 -7.45
N SER A 117 18.96 16.60 -8.44
CA SER A 117 18.87 16.04 -9.80
C SER A 117 19.14 14.54 -9.84
N ASP A 118 20.08 14.07 -9.03
CA ASP A 118 20.42 12.65 -8.91
C ASP A 118 19.31 11.90 -8.17
N TRP A 119 18.79 12.50 -7.09
CA TRP A 119 17.65 11.96 -6.35
C TRP A 119 16.42 11.81 -7.24
N LEU A 120 16.05 12.82 -8.03
CA LEU A 120 14.90 12.74 -8.94
C LEU A 120 15.08 11.64 -9.98
N ASN A 121 16.28 11.53 -10.56
CA ASN A 121 16.61 10.49 -11.54
C ASN A 121 16.52 9.09 -10.91
N GLU A 122 17.15 8.86 -9.76
CA GLU A 122 17.13 7.56 -9.10
C GLU A 122 15.76 7.21 -8.51
N ALA A 123 15.03 8.19 -7.95
CA ALA A 123 13.67 8.00 -7.45
C ALA A 123 12.72 7.51 -8.56
N SER A 124 12.86 8.06 -9.78
CA SER A 124 12.07 7.61 -10.94
C SER A 124 12.37 6.15 -11.35
N LYS A 125 13.58 5.66 -11.02
CA LYS A 125 14.09 4.32 -11.34
C LYS A 125 13.95 3.31 -10.19
N MET A 126 13.52 3.74 -9.00
CA MET A 126 13.40 2.83 -7.84
C MET A 126 12.50 1.63 -8.16
N SER A 127 11.47 1.85 -8.98
CA SER A 127 10.57 0.78 -9.40
C SER A 127 11.28 -0.32 -10.19
N ASP A 128 12.20 0.05 -11.09
CA ASP A 128 13.04 -0.86 -11.85
C ASP A 128 14.10 -1.53 -10.96
N VAL A 129 14.67 -0.78 -10.01
CA VAL A 129 15.64 -1.32 -9.03
C VAL A 129 15.03 -2.46 -8.19
N TYR A 130 13.82 -2.28 -7.65
CA TYR A 130 13.21 -3.31 -6.82
C TYR A 130 12.61 -4.45 -7.65
N SER A 131 12.06 -4.17 -8.83
CA SER A 131 11.53 -5.22 -9.71
C SER A 131 12.62 -6.07 -10.36
N GLY A 132 13.80 -5.49 -10.64
CA GLY A 132 14.96 -6.19 -11.18
C GLY A 132 15.82 -6.93 -10.16
N ALA A 133 15.61 -6.70 -8.86
CA ALA A 133 16.38 -7.37 -7.81
C ALA A 133 16.02 -8.86 -7.69
N SER A 134 17.02 -9.74 -7.54
CA SER A 134 16.77 -11.17 -7.34
C SER A 134 16.13 -11.48 -5.99
N LEU A 135 16.49 -10.66 -5.00
CA LEU A 135 15.96 -10.70 -3.65
C LEU A 135 16.03 -9.31 -3.03
N THR A 136 14.97 -8.91 -2.34
CA THR A 136 15.00 -7.76 -1.42
C THR A 136 15.15 -8.25 0.01
N ILE A 137 16.18 -7.78 0.70
CA ILE A 137 16.36 -8.02 2.12
C ILE A 137 15.70 -6.87 2.87
N ALA A 138 14.77 -7.17 3.77
CA ALA A 138 14.02 -6.18 4.53
C ALA A 138 14.37 -6.24 6.02
N ALA A 139 14.98 -5.17 6.54
CA ALA A 139 15.27 -5.01 7.97
C ALA A 139 13.99 -4.54 8.70
N ALA A 140 13.04 -5.45 8.88
CA ALA A 140 11.69 -5.12 9.33
C ALA A 140 11.62 -4.72 10.80
N GLU A 141 12.41 -5.36 11.68
CA GLU A 141 12.38 -5.09 13.12
C GLU A 141 13.20 -3.85 13.53
N ALA A 142 14.19 -3.46 12.74
CA ALA A 142 15.08 -2.35 13.09
C ALA A 142 14.37 -0.99 12.92
N GLU A 143 14.39 -0.15 13.95
CA GLU A 143 13.74 1.17 13.90
C GLU A 143 14.57 2.21 13.12
N GLY A 144 15.87 1.96 12.96
CA GLY A 144 16.78 2.78 12.17
C GLY A 144 18.12 2.09 11.87
N HIS A 145 18.94 2.72 11.03
CA HIS A 145 20.21 2.16 10.54
C HIS A 145 21.26 1.86 11.64
N SER A 146 21.10 2.43 12.83
CA SER A 146 22.00 2.27 13.98
C SER A 146 21.80 0.95 14.74
N GLU A 147 20.73 0.21 14.44
CA GLU A 147 20.47 -1.10 15.02
C GLU A 147 20.96 -2.21 14.09
N GLY A 148 21.39 -3.36 14.62
CA GLY A 148 21.67 -4.54 13.80
C GLY A 148 20.38 -5.23 13.35
N MET A 149 20.44 -5.95 12.23
CA MET A 149 19.39 -6.88 11.79
C MET A 149 19.42 -8.18 12.60
N PHE A 150 20.59 -8.59 13.09
CA PHE A 150 20.71 -9.80 13.89
C PHE A 150 20.28 -9.55 15.34
N ARG A 151 19.25 -10.29 15.78
CA ARG A 151 18.77 -10.30 17.15
C ARG A 151 19.16 -11.60 17.86
N PRO A 152 19.62 -11.55 19.12
CA PRO A 152 19.79 -12.75 19.94
C PRO A 152 18.47 -13.52 20.04
N ARG A 153 18.48 -14.80 19.67
CA ARG A 153 17.27 -15.64 19.65
C ARG A 153 17.59 -17.11 19.81
N ARG A 154 16.63 -17.89 20.30
CA ARG A 154 16.71 -19.36 20.36
C ARG A 154 16.02 -19.96 19.14
N ALA A 155 16.74 -20.13 18.04
CA ALA A 155 16.17 -20.62 16.77
C ALA A 155 15.44 -21.97 16.89
N ALA A 156 15.86 -22.83 17.82
CA ALA A 156 15.23 -24.12 18.09
C ALA A 156 13.80 -24.00 18.65
N CYS A 157 13.43 -22.87 19.24
CA CYS A 157 12.08 -22.66 19.80
C CYS A 157 11.02 -22.36 18.73
N PHE A 158 11.44 -22.02 17.51
CA PHE A 158 10.54 -21.63 16.42
C PHE A 158 10.41 -22.71 15.36
N ARG A 159 11.49 -23.45 15.07
CA ARG A 159 11.51 -24.36 13.93
C ARG A 159 10.73 -25.65 14.21
N PRO A 160 9.96 -26.14 13.23
CA PRO A 160 9.42 -27.49 13.29
C PRO A 160 10.55 -28.51 13.36
N PHE A 161 10.34 -29.57 14.12
CA PHE A 161 11.28 -30.68 14.20
C PHE A 161 10.61 -31.97 13.74
N TYR A 162 11.41 -32.82 13.10
CA TYR A 162 11.00 -34.12 12.61
C TYR A 162 10.90 -35.12 13.76
N ILE A 163 9.83 -35.90 13.78
CA ILE A 163 9.70 -37.10 14.61
C ILE A 163 9.68 -38.32 13.69
N ASP A 164 10.63 -39.21 13.91
CA ASP A 164 10.65 -40.51 13.26
C ASP A 164 9.47 -41.37 13.74
N ARG A 165 8.59 -41.76 12.81
CA ARG A 165 7.41 -42.59 13.11
C ARG A 165 7.79 -43.94 13.72
N HIS A 166 9.03 -44.41 13.54
CA HIS A 166 9.48 -45.73 14.00
C HIS A 166 9.90 -45.80 15.48
N LYS A 167 10.00 -44.68 16.21
CA LYS A 167 10.44 -44.68 17.62
C LYS A 167 9.38 -44.17 18.59
N GLY A 168 8.69 -45.10 19.24
CA GLY A 168 8.05 -44.87 20.55
C GLY A 168 6.83 -43.95 20.59
N VAL A 169 6.22 -43.61 19.45
CA VAL A 169 4.96 -42.85 19.44
C VAL A 169 3.81 -43.84 19.72
N PRO A 170 3.07 -43.71 20.84
CA PRO A 170 1.95 -44.61 21.10
C PRO A 170 0.91 -44.47 19.99
N HIS A 171 0.69 -45.58 19.29
CA HIS A 171 -0.23 -45.71 18.17
C HIS A 171 -1.66 -45.58 18.68
N ARG A 172 -2.12 -44.36 18.97
CA ARG A 172 -3.55 -44.12 19.21
C ARG A 172 -4.22 -44.36 17.87
N LYS A 173 -5.09 -45.37 17.78
CA LYS A 173 -6.00 -45.63 16.65
C LYS A 173 -6.88 -44.38 16.44
N ARG A 174 -6.33 -43.35 15.80
CA ARG A 174 -7.08 -42.34 15.10
C ARG A 174 -7.12 -42.83 13.67
N GLU A 175 -8.32 -42.97 13.14
CA GLU A 175 -8.58 -43.04 11.70
C GLU A 175 -7.66 -41.99 11.04
N THR A 176 -6.60 -42.46 10.39
CA THR A 176 -5.47 -41.61 9.99
C THR A 176 -5.86 -40.77 8.78
N PRO A 177 -5.44 -39.50 8.69
CA PRO A 177 -5.23 -38.88 7.39
C PRO A 177 -4.18 -39.71 6.63
N ASN A 178 -4.57 -40.28 5.49
CA ASN A 178 -3.78 -41.18 4.66
C ASN A 178 -2.46 -40.55 4.17
N GLY A 179 -1.32 -40.87 4.79
CA GLY A 179 -0.03 -40.51 4.21
C GLY A 179 1.17 -41.16 4.89
N ASP A 180 2.04 -41.79 4.09
CA ASP A 180 3.32 -42.40 4.48
C ASP A 180 4.46 -41.37 4.69
N GLY A 181 4.11 -40.08 4.79
CA GLY A 181 5.08 -38.99 4.89
C GLY A 181 5.68 -38.79 6.29
N PRO A 182 6.83 -38.08 6.38
CA PRO A 182 7.47 -37.69 7.64
C PRO A 182 6.53 -36.90 8.55
N LEU A 183 6.59 -37.15 9.87
CA LEU A 183 5.84 -36.40 10.87
C LEU A 183 6.66 -35.19 11.35
N TYR A 184 6.08 -33.99 11.28
CA TYR A 184 6.67 -32.77 11.82
C TYR A 184 5.84 -32.25 13.00
N VAL A 185 6.53 -31.87 14.07
CA VAL A 185 5.91 -31.17 15.19
C VAL A 185 6.26 -29.69 15.11
N PHE A 186 5.22 -28.87 15.12
CA PHE A 186 5.33 -27.42 15.10
C PHE A 186 5.21 -26.90 16.53
N PRO A 187 6.11 -26.00 16.97
CA PRO A 187 5.97 -25.35 18.27
C PRO A 187 4.61 -24.66 18.39
N ASN A 188 3.91 -24.86 19.51
CA ASN A 188 2.64 -24.16 19.76
C ASN A 188 2.93 -22.73 20.25
N THR A 189 3.15 -21.82 19.31
CA THR A 189 3.29 -20.38 19.62
C THR A 189 2.12 -19.61 19.01
N PRO A 190 1.68 -18.49 19.62
CA PRO A 190 0.63 -17.65 19.04
C PRO A 190 1.01 -17.06 17.67
N ARG A 191 2.29 -17.12 17.27
CA ARG A 191 2.81 -16.68 15.96
C ARG A 191 2.73 -17.76 14.86
N VAL A 192 2.54 -19.03 15.23
CA VAL A 192 2.68 -20.20 14.34
C VAL A 192 1.52 -20.35 13.35
N PHE A 193 0.46 -19.56 13.50
CA PHE A 193 -0.71 -19.69 12.63
C PHE A 193 -0.70 -18.64 11.54
N SER A 194 -0.13 -19.00 10.37
CA SER A 194 -0.46 -18.53 8.99
C SER A 194 0.76 -18.31 8.08
N GLY A 195 1.99 -18.26 8.61
CA GLY A 195 3.16 -17.82 7.84
C GLY A 195 3.11 -16.34 7.44
N ILE A 196 2.16 -15.57 7.99
CA ILE A 196 1.99 -14.14 7.75
C ILE A 196 2.89 -13.37 8.70
N ARG A 197 3.69 -12.47 8.14
CA ARG A 197 4.57 -11.59 8.90
C ARG A 197 3.75 -10.52 9.66
N PRO A 198 3.98 -10.31 10.96
CA PRO A 198 3.43 -9.16 11.68
C PRO A 198 3.90 -7.84 11.07
N LYS A 199 3.04 -6.82 11.09
CA LYS A 199 3.44 -5.46 10.70
C LYS A 199 4.53 -4.94 11.63
N SER A 200 5.48 -4.21 11.06
CA SER A 200 6.57 -3.59 11.77
C SER A 200 6.64 -2.09 11.47
N THR A 201 7.57 -1.40 12.11
CA THR A 201 7.77 0.04 11.90
C THR A 201 8.23 0.36 10.47
N LEU A 202 8.85 -0.60 9.76
CA LEU A 202 9.21 -0.48 8.36
C LEU A 202 7.96 -0.28 7.47
N ASP A 203 6.87 -1.00 7.75
CA ASP A 203 5.61 -0.94 6.99
C ASP A 203 4.93 0.43 7.06
N SER A 204 5.28 1.24 8.05
CA SER A 204 4.75 2.59 8.19
C SER A 204 5.28 3.56 7.13
N ARG A 205 6.35 3.23 6.38
CA ARG A 205 6.92 4.15 5.37
C ARG A 205 6.24 4.00 4.01
N GLY A 206 5.89 5.13 3.38
CA GLY A 206 5.20 5.14 2.08
C GLY A 206 6.00 4.44 0.97
N TRP A 207 7.30 4.71 0.86
CA TRP A 207 8.19 4.08 -0.13
C TRP A 207 8.22 2.56 -0.02
N VAL A 208 8.14 2.00 1.20
CA VAL A 208 8.18 0.54 1.44
C VAL A 208 7.05 -0.20 0.72
N LEU A 209 5.92 0.44 0.42
CA LEU A 209 4.83 -0.23 -0.31
C LEU A 209 5.27 -0.60 -1.72
N GLN A 210 5.99 0.30 -2.39
CA GLN A 210 6.56 0.06 -3.72
C GLN A 210 7.58 -1.08 -3.65
N GLU A 211 8.45 -1.07 -2.65
CA GLU A 211 9.45 -2.11 -2.42
C GLU A 211 8.77 -3.48 -2.23
N GLN A 212 7.67 -3.52 -1.48
CA GLN A 212 6.89 -4.73 -1.21
C GLN A 212 6.18 -5.28 -2.45
N LEU A 213 5.59 -4.39 -3.25
CA LEU A 213 4.79 -4.76 -4.42
C LEU A 213 5.63 -5.09 -5.65
N LEU A 214 6.79 -4.47 -5.82
CA LEU A 214 7.60 -4.65 -7.02
C LEU A 214 8.68 -5.72 -6.85
N SER A 215 9.13 -6.01 -5.63
CA SER A 215 10.13 -7.06 -5.41
C SER A 215 9.59 -8.46 -5.74
N PRO A 216 10.26 -9.25 -6.60
CA PRO A 216 9.84 -10.64 -6.89
C PRO A 216 9.90 -11.54 -5.65
N ARG A 217 10.87 -11.28 -4.77
CA ARG A 217 11.15 -12.04 -3.53
C ARG A 217 11.60 -11.09 -2.44
N ILE A 218 11.13 -11.33 -1.22
CA ILE A 218 11.49 -10.55 -0.04
C ILE A 218 11.83 -11.49 1.10
N LEU A 219 12.99 -11.26 1.73
CA LEU A 219 13.39 -11.90 2.97
C LEU A 219 13.34 -10.85 4.08
N TYR A 220 12.39 -11.01 4.99
CA TYR A 220 12.24 -10.14 6.14
C TYR A 220 13.03 -10.68 7.33
N PHE A 221 13.87 -9.81 7.90
CA PHE A 221 14.38 -9.93 9.25
C PHE A 221 13.37 -9.26 10.18
N GLY A 222 12.37 -10.05 10.58
CA GLY A 222 11.26 -9.61 11.42
C GLY A 222 11.46 -9.97 12.88
N ASP A 223 10.39 -9.76 13.65
CA ASP A 223 10.39 -9.95 15.10
C ASP A 223 10.64 -11.41 15.50
N GLY A 224 11.90 -11.70 15.85
CA GLY A 224 12.37 -12.98 16.38
C GLY A 224 12.55 -14.12 15.37
N GLU A 225 12.13 -13.96 14.12
CA GLU A 225 12.27 -14.97 13.06
C GLU A 225 12.37 -14.37 11.64
N LEU A 226 12.79 -15.21 10.68
CA LEU A 226 12.81 -14.86 9.27
C LEU A 226 11.46 -15.13 8.62
N PHE A 227 11.03 -14.22 7.75
CA PHE A 227 9.86 -14.42 6.90
C PHE A 227 10.25 -14.34 5.44
N TRP A 228 9.67 -15.23 4.63
CA TRP A 228 9.85 -15.29 3.20
C TRP A 228 8.57 -14.89 2.49
N ASP A 229 8.71 -14.07 1.46
CA ASP A 229 7.57 -13.61 0.69
C ASP A 229 7.91 -13.45 -0.80
N CYS A 230 7.36 -14.33 -1.65
CA CYS A 230 7.51 -14.26 -3.11
C CYS A 230 6.14 -14.19 -3.80
N ILE A 231 6.08 -13.96 -5.11
CA ILE A 231 4.79 -13.86 -5.84
C ILE A 231 3.83 -15.03 -5.56
N THR A 232 4.36 -16.25 -5.37
CA THR A 232 3.56 -17.47 -5.22
C THR A 232 3.12 -17.73 -3.78
N MET A 233 4.03 -17.60 -2.80
CA MET A 233 3.80 -18.04 -1.42
C MET A 233 4.46 -17.13 -0.38
N SER A 234 4.03 -17.30 0.87
CA SER A 234 4.66 -16.75 2.07
C SER A 234 5.01 -17.90 3.03
N ALA A 235 6.08 -17.72 3.81
CA ALA A 235 6.55 -18.69 4.81
C ALA A 235 7.28 -17.98 5.95
N SER A 236 7.45 -18.67 7.08
CA SER A 236 8.25 -18.21 8.22
C SER A 236 9.12 -19.33 8.76
N GLU A 237 10.06 -19.07 9.67
CA GLU A 237 10.83 -20.16 10.28
C GLU A 237 9.94 -21.09 11.12
N SER A 238 8.89 -20.54 11.71
CA SER A 238 7.85 -21.26 12.45
C SER A 238 6.87 -22.02 11.55
N TRP A 239 6.69 -21.56 10.31
CA TRP A 239 5.85 -22.19 9.29
C TRP A 239 6.61 -22.25 7.95
N PRO A 240 7.59 -23.17 7.81
CA PRO A 240 8.50 -23.19 6.67
C PRO A 240 7.90 -23.80 5.41
N VAL A 241 6.75 -24.47 5.53
CA VAL A 241 5.98 -25.00 4.41
C VAL A 241 5.06 -23.91 3.89
N ALA A 242 4.92 -23.84 2.56
CA ALA A 242 4.03 -22.90 1.89
C ALA A 242 2.67 -22.83 2.60
N ALA A 243 2.32 -21.66 3.14
CA ALA A 243 0.91 -21.31 3.19
C ALA A 243 0.49 -21.13 1.73
N SER A 244 0.02 -22.20 1.08
CA SER A 244 -0.73 -22.05 -0.16
C SER A 244 -1.97 -21.26 0.22
N LEU A 245 -1.96 -19.97 -0.11
CA LEU A 245 -3.05 -19.02 0.15
C LEU A 245 -4.36 -19.44 -0.56
N LEU A 246 -4.41 -20.59 -1.23
CA LEU A 246 -5.68 -21.22 -1.61
C LEU A 246 -6.52 -21.63 -0.39
N ALA A 247 -5.94 -21.65 0.81
CA ALA A 247 -6.66 -21.66 2.08
C ALA A 247 -6.55 -20.30 2.79
N ASP A 248 -6.93 -19.21 2.12
CA ASP A 248 -6.87 -17.84 2.69
C ASP A 248 -8.06 -17.57 3.63
N SER A 249 -7.84 -17.80 4.91
CA SER A 249 -8.44 -17.00 5.96
C SER A 249 -7.31 -16.28 6.71
N ASN A 250 -7.26 -14.95 6.61
CA ASN A 250 -6.76 -14.03 7.67
C ASN A 250 -5.62 -13.04 7.37
N SER A 251 -5.49 -12.46 6.17
CA SER A 251 -5.20 -11.01 6.11
C SER A 251 -5.60 -10.36 4.77
N GLN A 252 -6.47 -9.34 4.84
CA GLN A 252 -6.92 -8.59 3.66
C GLN A 252 -5.75 -7.92 2.91
N GLU A 253 -4.68 -7.57 3.64
CA GLU A 253 -3.49 -6.93 3.08
C GLU A 253 -2.59 -7.88 2.31
N THR A 254 -2.34 -9.06 2.86
CA THR A 254 -1.56 -10.10 2.17
C THR A 254 -2.25 -10.48 0.86
N TRP A 255 -3.57 -10.65 0.89
CA TRP A 255 -4.35 -10.93 -0.32
C TRP A 255 -4.19 -9.84 -1.39
N ALA A 256 -4.38 -8.56 -1.02
CA ALA A 256 -4.30 -7.45 -1.98
C ALA A 256 -2.88 -7.30 -2.57
N LEU A 257 -1.85 -7.33 -1.72
CA LEU A 257 -0.45 -7.24 -2.16
C LEU A 257 -0.08 -8.38 -3.13
N LYS A 258 -0.49 -9.61 -2.82
CA LYS A 258 -0.26 -10.77 -3.70
C LYS A 258 -1.04 -10.68 -5.01
N THR A 259 -2.27 -10.19 -4.96
CA THR A 259 -3.11 -10.02 -6.15
C THR A 259 -2.46 -9.04 -7.13
N ILE A 260 -2.01 -7.87 -6.65
CA ILE A 260 -1.25 -6.91 -7.46
C ILE A 260 0.04 -7.54 -7.99
N ARG A 261 0.84 -8.18 -7.12
CA ARG A 261 2.11 -8.81 -7.52
C ARG A 261 1.94 -9.87 -8.61
N ARG A 262 0.92 -10.72 -8.50
CA ARG A 262 0.61 -11.75 -9.49
C ARG A 262 0.15 -11.14 -10.81
N ALA A 263 -0.63 -10.07 -10.78
CA ALA A 263 -1.03 -9.35 -11.99
C ALA A 263 0.19 -8.74 -12.70
N ILE A 264 1.06 -8.06 -11.96
CA ILE A 264 2.32 -7.51 -12.49
C ILE A 264 3.22 -8.61 -13.08
N ALA A 265 3.34 -9.75 -12.39
CA ALA A 265 4.18 -10.86 -12.82
C ALA A 265 3.64 -11.63 -14.04
N SER A 266 2.31 -11.78 -14.15
CA SER A 266 1.68 -12.55 -15.24
C SER A 266 1.40 -11.72 -16.48
N GLY A 267 1.24 -10.41 -16.33
CA GLY A 267 0.72 -9.55 -17.40
C GLY A 267 -0.70 -9.92 -17.85
N ASP A 268 -1.45 -10.66 -17.02
CA ASP A 268 -2.78 -11.14 -17.36
C ASP A 268 -3.79 -9.98 -17.38
N THR A 269 -4.44 -9.81 -18.53
CA THR A 269 -5.44 -8.77 -18.83
C THR A 269 -6.88 -9.30 -18.84
N SER A 270 -7.10 -10.54 -18.37
CA SER A 270 -8.43 -11.17 -18.33
C SER A 270 -9.47 -10.37 -17.52
N THR A 271 -10.69 -10.23 -18.06
CA THR A 271 -11.75 -9.38 -17.49
C THR A 271 -12.18 -9.77 -16.08
N SER A 272 -12.25 -11.06 -15.74
CA SER A 272 -12.62 -11.51 -14.38
C SER A 272 -11.50 -11.29 -13.34
N HIS A 273 -10.28 -11.02 -13.81
CA HIS A 273 -9.15 -10.63 -12.99
C HIS A 273 -9.15 -9.12 -12.72
N LEU A 274 -9.65 -8.30 -13.65
CA LEU A 274 -9.69 -6.84 -13.52
C LEU A 274 -10.53 -6.35 -12.35
N THR A 275 -11.72 -6.92 -12.09
CA THR A 275 -12.54 -6.51 -10.94
C THR A 275 -11.84 -6.77 -9.61
N ARG A 276 -11.29 -7.97 -9.41
CA ARG A 276 -10.49 -8.31 -8.22
C ARG A 276 -9.25 -7.43 -8.09
N LEU A 277 -8.65 -7.04 -9.21
CA LEU A 277 -7.50 -6.15 -9.24
C LEU A 277 -7.86 -4.71 -8.86
N GLN A 278 -9.02 -4.22 -9.28
CA GLN A 278 -9.55 -2.92 -8.87
C GLN A 278 -9.85 -2.89 -7.36
N ASP A 279 -10.40 -3.98 -6.81
CA ASP A 279 -10.63 -4.13 -5.38
C ASP A 279 -9.32 -4.13 -4.59
N ALA A 280 -8.34 -4.92 -5.05
CA ALA A 280 -7.00 -4.93 -4.49
C ALA A 280 -6.37 -3.53 -4.56
N TRP A 281 -6.50 -2.82 -5.68
CA TRP A 281 -5.98 -1.47 -5.85
C TRP A 281 -6.55 -0.49 -4.81
N ARG A 282 -7.85 -0.53 -4.53
CA ARG A 282 -8.46 0.30 -3.47
C ARG A 282 -7.94 -0.03 -2.08
N PHE A 283 -7.66 -1.31 -1.82
CA PHE A 283 -6.97 -1.69 -0.58
C PHE A 283 -5.54 -1.12 -0.54
N ILE A 284 -4.81 -1.16 -1.66
CA ILE A 284 -3.46 -0.61 -1.79
C ILE A 284 -3.45 0.91 -1.59
N THR A 285 -4.38 1.66 -2.19
CA THR A 285 -4.45 3.12 -1.99
C THR A 285 -4.80 3.48 -0.55
N ALA A 286 -5.74 2.76 0.07
CA ALA A 286 -6.05 2.92 1.49
C ALA A 286 -4.83 2.60 2.38
N ASN A 287 -4.13 1.49 2.11
CA ASN A 287 -2.91 1.11 2.81
C ASN A 287 -1.82 2.18 2.66
N TYR A 288 -1.56 2.64 1.43
CA TYR A 288 -0.58 3.68 1.12
C TYR A 288 -0.88 4.99 1.83
N SER A 289 -2.13 5.45 1.80
CA SER A 289 -2.55 6.69 2.45
C SER A 289 -2.35 6.70 3.97
N ALA A 290 -2.30 5.51 4.60
CA ALA A 290 -2.05 5.34 6.02
C ALA A 290 -0.56 5.34 6.38
N ARG A 291 0.32 5.29 5.37
CA ARG A 291 1.78 5.31 5.56
C ARG A 291 2.31 6.75 5.62
N GLN A 292 3.43 6.89 6.28
CA GLN A 292 4.15 8.14 6.52
C GLN A 292 5.17 8.38 5.39
N LEU A 293 5.23 9.61 4.93
CA LEU A 293 6.26 10.11 4.02
C LEU A 293 7.03 11.23 4.71
N THR A 294 8.35 11.25 4.54
CA THR A 294 9.21 12.31 5.09
C THR A 294 8.93 13.65 4.38
N LYS A 295 8.70 13.61 3.06
CA LYS A 295 8.31 14.77 2.25
C LYS A 295 6.95 14.47 1.62
N ALA A 296 5.98 15.36 1.81
CA ALA A 296 4.65 15.19 1.22
C ALA A 296 4.70 15.19 -0.32
N ALA A 297 5.63 15.94 -0.92
CA ALA A 297 5.86 15.98 -2.36
C ALA A 297 6.21 14.60 -2.96
N ASP A 298 6.74 13.66 -2.17
CA ASP A 298 7.08 12.32 -2.63
C ASP A 298 5.82 11.43 -2.84
N LYS A 299 4.63 11.90 -2.47
CA LYS A 299 3.41 11.07 -2.42
C LYS A 299 3.02 10.47 -3.76
N LEU A 300 3.14 11.24 -4.86
CA LEU A 300 2.91 10.68 -6.19
C LEU A 300 4.12 9.86 -6.66
N ILE A 301 5.34 10.38 -6.47
CA ILE A 301 6.58 9.73 -6.94
C ILE A 301 6.72 8.31 -6.37
N ALA A 302 6.44 8.15 -5.07
CA ALA A 302 6.59 6.88 -4.36
C ALA A 302 5.53 5.82 -4.72
N ILE A 303 4.40 6.19 -5.32
CA ILE A 303 3.41 5.23 -5.84
C ILE A 303 3.48 5.08 -7.36
N ASN A 304 4.14 6.01 -8.06
CA ASN A 304 4.17 6.06 -9.53
C ASN A 304 4.71 4.77 -10.16
N GLY A 305 5.72 4.13 -9.56
CA GLY A 305 6.24 2.84 -10.04
C GLY A 305 5.17 1.73 -10.09
N ILE A 306 4.27 1.71 -9.11
CA ILE A 306 3.14 0.76 -9.07
C ILE A 306 2.10 1.15 -10.12
N LEU A 307 1.77 2.44 -10.24
CA LEU A 307 0.85 2.95 -11.26
C LEU A 307 1.33 2.60 -12.67
N SER A 308 2.57 2.90 -13.03
CA SER A 308 3.13 2.58 -14.35
C SER A 308 3.06 1.08 -14.66
N SER A 309 3.34 0.22 -13.67
CA SER A 309 3.25 -1.23 -13.82
C SER A 309 1.81 -1.70 -14.07
N LEU A 310 0.84 -1.11 -13.37
CA LEU A 310 -0.58 -1.45 -13.49
C LEU A 310 -1.27 -0.79 -14.68
N ALA A 311 -0.77 0.32 -15.20
CA ALA A 311 -1.36 1.04 -16.34
C ALA A 311 -1.44 0.16 -17.58
N THR A 312 -0.41 -0.66 -17.82
CA THR A 312 -0.39 -1.63 -18.92
C THR A 312 -1.42 -2.74 -18.73
N ILE A 313 -1.68 -3.16 -17.49
CA ILE A 313 -2.63 -4.23 -17.16
C ILE A 313 -4.07 -3.75 -17.23
N PHE A 314 -4.34 -2.54 -16.71
CA PHE A 314 -5.65 -1.93 -16.78
C PHE A 314 -5.99 -1.35 -18.16
N ASP A 315 -4.99 -1.26 -19.05
CA ASP A 315 -5.09 -0.52 -20.31
C ASP A 315 -5.67 0.89 -20.03
N ASP A 316 -5.16 1.55 -18.99
CA ASP A 316 -5.71 2.82 -18.51
C ASP A 316 -4.62 3.77 -18.06
N ALA A 317 -4.88 5.07 -18.18
CA ALA A 317 -3.97 6.11 -17.77
C ALA A 317 -4.27 6.56 -16.34
N PRO A 318 -3.26 6.65 -15.47
CA PRO A 318 -3.46 7.22 -14.14
C PRO A 318 -3.75 8.72 -14.24
N VAL A 319 -4.70 9.19 -13.44
CA VAL A 319 -5.11 10.59 -13.32
C VAL A 319 -5.13 10.94 -11.84
N ALA A 320 -4.20 11.81 -11.40
CA ALA A 320 -3.99 12.17 -9.99
C ALA A 320 -3.99 10.96 -9.04
N GLY A 321 -3.25 9.89 -9.39
CA GLY A 321 -3.13 8.67 -8.58
C GLY A 321 -4.34 7.72 -8.62
N MET A 322 -5.24 7.87 -9.58
CA MET A 322 -6.47 7.09 -9.76
C MET A 322 -6.63 6.64 -11.21
N TRP A 323 -7.47 5.64 -11.48
CA TRP A 323 -7.75 5.15 -12.85
C TRP A 323 -8.95 5.85 -13.50
N ARG A 324 -8.87 6.22 -14.78
CA ARG A 324 -9.92 6.96 -15.51
C ARG A 324 -11.16 6.10 -15.75
N LYS A 325 -11.01 4.85 -16.22
CA LYS A 325 -12.13 3.97 -16.64
C LYS A 325 -13.09 3.60 -15.50
N ASP A 326 -12.63 3.64 -14.24
CA ASP A 326 -13.43 3.34 -13.04
C ASP A 326 -13.24 4.39 -11.93
N ILE A 327 -13.16 5.66 -12.32
CA ILE A 327 -12.85 6.73 -11.37
C ILE A 327 -13.96 6.94 -10.33
N TRP A 328 -15.23 6.70 -10.68
CA TRP A 328 -16.36 6.93 -9.77
C TRP A 328 -16.29 6.07 -8.49
N ARG A 329 -15.89 4.80 -8.59
CA ARG A 329 -15.67 3.93 -7.42
C ARG A 329 -14.47 4.37 -6.60
N GLN A 330 -13.50 5.00 -7.26
CA GLN A 330 -12.34 5.54 -6.57
C GLN A 330 -12.67 6.88 -5.90
N LEU A 331 -13.67 7.64 -6.35
CA LEU A 331 -14.11 8.91 -5.74
C LEU A 331 -14.88 8.73 -4.43
N ILE A 332 -15.35 7.53 -4.11
CA ILE A 332 -16.09 7.26 -2.87
C ILE A 332 -15.16 6.88 -1.69
N TRP A 333 -13.92 7.40 -1.70
CA TRP A 333 -13.04 7.37 -0.53
C TRP A 333 -13.54 8.33 0.56
N TRP A 334 -13.22 8.11 1.83
CA TRP A 334 -13.53 9.00 2.96
C TRP A 334 -12.46 8.91 4.05
N THR A 335 -12.46 9.85 5.00
CA THR A 335 -11.54 9.85 6.15
C THR A 335 -12.32 9.73 7.47
N GLU A 336 -11.76 8.99 8.44
CA GLU A 336 -12.43 8.79 9.74
C GLU A 336 -12.38 10.03 10.63
N THR A 337 -11.29 10.80 10.52
CA THR A 337 -11.08 12.02 11.28
C THR A 337 -10.82 13.17 10.32
N PRO A 338 -11.68 14.22 10.28
CA PRO A 338 -11.44 15.38 9.46
C PRO A 338 -10.16 16.10 9.90
N THR A 339 -9.36 16.54 8.94
CA THR A 339 -8.14 17.30 9.20
C THR A 339 -8.48 18.66 9.84
N PRO A 340 -7.65 19.19 10.75
CA PRO A 340 -7.83 20.55 11.24
C PRO A 340 -7.73 21.58 10.10
N ILE A 341 -8.48 22.68 10.20
CA ILE A 341 -8.33 23.83 9.29
C ILE A 341 -6.90 24.37 9.44
N GLU A 342 -6.12 24.32 8.37
CA GLU A 342 -4.80 24.95 8.36
C GLU A 342 -4.95 26.47 8.36
N ARG A 343 -4.12 27.15 9.16
CA ARG A 343 -4.03 28.60 9.08
C ARG A 343 -3.41 28.98 7.73
N PRO A 344 -3.92 30.00 7.02
CA PRO A 344 -3.48 30.40 5.67
C PRO A 344 -2.00 30.83 5.53
N SER A 345 -1.21 30.77 6.60
CA SER A 345 0.18 31.21 6.64
C SER A 345 1.22 30.16 6.23
N ARG A 346 0.82 28.94 5.82
CA ARG A 346 1.74 27.92 5.28
C ARG A 346 1.33 27.52 3.87
N ILE A 347 2.22 27.74 2.91
CA ILE A 347 2.12 27.18 1.56
C ILE A 347 2.09 25.65 1.71
N PRO A 348 1.11 24.93 1.12
CA PRO A 348 1.07 23.48 1.19
C PRO A 348 2.34 22.89 0.58
N SER A 349 2.93 21.89 1.25
CA SER A 349 4.13 21.19 0.76
C SER A 349 3.84 20.22 -0.38
N PHE A 350 2.56 19.99 -0.69
CA PHE A 350 2.07 19.18 -1.80
C PHE A 350 0.63 19.62 -2.10
N ILE A 351 0.33 19.86 -3.37
CA ILE A 351 -1.00 20.29 -3.84
C ILE A 351 -1.54 19.20 -4.76
N ALA A 352 -2.79 18.80 -4.52
CA ALA A 352 -3.51 17.86 -5.37
C ALA A 352 -4.99 18.28 -5.52
N PRO A 353 -5.67 17.82 -6.58
CA PRO A 353 -7.08 18.14 -6.79
C PRO A 353 -7.94 17.64 -5.63
N THR A 354 -8.96 18.39 -5.22
CA THR A 354 -9.71 18.06 -3.99
C THR A 354 -10.48 16.75 -4.11
N TRP A 355 -10.83 16.35 -5.33
CA TRP A 355 -11.47 15.07 -5.63
C TRP A 355 -10.52 13.85 -5.54
N SER A 356 -9.21 14.07 -5.65
CA SER A 356 -8.21 13.00 -5.54
C SER A 356 -7.89 12.68 -4.08
N TRP A 357 -7.73 11.39 -3.78
CA TRP A 357 -7.27 10.94 -2.46
C TRP A 357 -5.84 11.41 -2.13
N LEU A 358 -5.07 11.84 -3.14
CA LEU A 358 -3.76 12.46 -2.95
C LEU A 358 -3.86 13.74 -2.11
N ASN A 359 -4.99 14.46 -2.15
CA ASN A 359 -5.20 15.64 -1.31
C ASN A 359 -5.45 15.31 0.17
N SER A 360 -5.80 14.06 0.51
CA SER A 360 -6.00 13.65 1.90
C SER A 360 -4.69 13.67 2.69
N LYS A 361 -4.72 14.27 3.88
CA LYS A 361 -3.58 14.29 4.84
C LYS A 361 -3.58 13.10 5.80
N GLY A 362 -4.64 12.29 5.77
CA GLY A 362 -4.78 11.13 6.65
C GLY A 362 -5.16 9.86 5.90
N PRO A 363 -5.26 8.73 6.63
CA PRO A 363 -5.68 7.46 6.06
C PRO A 363 -7.06 7.58 5.42
N ILE A 364 -7.17 7.20 4.16
CA ILE A 364 -8.44 7.06 3.47
C ILE A 364 -9.01 5.66 3.71
N ARG A 365 -10.33 5.58 3.61
CA ARG A 365 -11.12 4.37 3.63
C ARG A 365 -12.02 4.36 2.41
N TYR A 366 -12.46 3.18 1.99
CA TYR A 366 -13.52 3.05 1.01
C TYR A 366 -14.79 2.52 1.68
N HIS A 367 -15.92 2.61 0.96
CA HIS A 367 -17.20 2.08 1.39
C HIS A 367 -17.07 0.62 1.88
N ASN A 368 -17.74 0.28 2.99
CA ASN A 368 -17.68 -1.01 3.71
C ASN A 368 -16.44 -1.32 4.56
N ALA A 369 -15.46 -0.41 4.71
CA ALA A 369 -14.46 -0.52 5.77
C ALA A 369 -15.11 -0.19 7.12
N THR A 370 -15.76 -1.21 7.72
CA THR A 370 -16.38 -1.26 9.06
C THR A 370 -16.63 0.11 9.69
N TYR A 371 -17.87 0.59 9.58
CA TYR A 371 -18.38 1.63 10.47
C TYR A 371 -18.18 1.13 11.90
N SER A 372 -17.20 1.69 12.61
CA SER A 372 -16.79 1.30 13.95
C SER A 372 -17.96 1.50 14.91
N GLY A 373 -18.77 0.45 15.08
CA GLY A 373 -19.93 0.46 15.98
C GLY A 373 -20.98 -0.63 15.76
N LEU A 374 -21.05 -1.31 14.61
CA LEU A 374 -22.12 -2.28 14.35
C LEU A 374 -21.62 -3.50 13.57
N THR A 375 -20.92 -4.41 14.24
CA THR A 375 -21.07 -5.87 14.05
C THR A 375 -20.27 -6.57 15.15
N ARG A 376 -21.02 -7.16 16.08
CA ARG A 376 -20.52 -8.01 17.17
C ARG A 376 -20.65 -9.49 16.80
N SER A 377 -20.63 -9.79 15.50
CA SER A 377 -20.56 -11.15 14.98
C SER A 377 -19.22 -11.32 14.29
N GLN A 378 -18.51 -12.39 14.63
CA GLN A 378 -17.34 -12.90 13.92
C GLN A 378 -17.68 -13.45 12.51
N ASP A 379 -18.78 -12.98 11.92
CA ASP A 379 -19.22 -13.39 10.61
C ASP A 379 -18.82 -12.30 9.61
N ASN A 380 -17.73 -12.56 8.89
CA ASN A 380 -17.53 -12.05 7.55
C ASN A 380 -17.70 -10.53 7.38
N ALA A 381 -16.83 -9.74 8.02
CA ALA A 381 -16.44 -8.40 7.52
C ALA A 381 -15.65 -8.47 6.19
N THR A 382 -15.93 -9.50 5.40
CA THR A 382 -15.44 -9.77 4.05
C THR A 382 -16.38 -9.08 3.08
N SER A 383 -15.82 -8.24 2.22
CA SER A 383 -16.39 -7.88 0.91
C SER A 383 -17.92 -7.84 0.83
N ARG A 384 -18.53 -6.72 1.20
CA ARG A 384 -19.65 -6.31 0.36
C ARG A 384 -19.05 -5.81 -0.94
N ASP A 385 -19.20 -6.65 -1.95
CA ASP A 385 -18.72 -6.41 -3.29
C ASP A 385 -19.30 -5.08 -3.79
N PHE A 386 -18.44 -4.26 -4.39
CA PHE A 386 -18.86 -3.02 -5.02
C PHE A 386 -19.86 -3.28 -6.15
N SER A 387 -20.01 -4.53 -6.62
CA SER A 387 -21.08 -4.96 -7.50
C SER A 387 -22.50 -4.64 -6.97
N GLU A 388 -22.69 -4.50 -5.65
CA GLU A 388 -23.98 -4.15 -5.07
C GLU A 388 -24.32 -2.64 -5.18
N LEU A 389 -23.34 -1.79 -5.49
CA LEU A 389 -23.54 -0.35 -5.67
C LEU A 389 -23.99 -0.01 -7.09
N HIS A 390 -25.17 0.58 -7.21
CA HIS A 390 -25.70 1.09 -8.46
C HIS A 390 -25.32 2.56 -8.66
N PRO A 391 -24.44 2.91 -9.62
CA PRO A 391 -24.03 4.28 -9.85
C PRO A 391 -25.21 5.14 -10.31
N GLN A 392 -25.32 6.34 -9.75
CA GLN A 392 -26.34 7.35 -10.11
C GLN A 392 -25.73 8.53 -10.87
N CYS A 393 -24.41 8.50 -11.11
CA CYS A 393 -23.67 9.54 -11.79
C CYS A 393 -22.86 8.99 -12.97
N VAL A 394 -22.54 9.86 -13.91
CA VAL A 394 -21.65 9.59 -15.05
C VAL A 394 -20.52 10.60 -15.05
N VAL A 395 -19.29 10.11 -15.09
CA VAL A 395 -18.11 10.97 -15.26
C VAL A 395 -17.99 11.30 -16.74
N ILE A 396 -18.03 12.59 -17.06
CA ILE A 396 -17.98 13.09 -18.44
C ILE A 396 -16.53 13.24 -18.89
N ASP A 397 -15.70 13.86 -18.04
CA ASP A 397 -14.28 14.04 -18.31
C ASP A 397 -13.50 14.10 -17.00
N VAL A 398 -12.24 13.68 -17.05
CA VAL A 398 -11.28 13.82 -15.96
C VAL A 398 -9.89 14.02 -16.57
N HIS A 399 -9.11 14.94 -16.06
CA HIS A 399 -7.70 15.07 -16.44
C HIS A 399 -6.89 15.63 -15.29
N SER A 400 -5.60 15.33 -15.28
CA SER A 400 -4.63 15.88 -14.35
C SER A 400 -3.35 16.23 -15.08
N ASN A 401 -2.70 17.28 -14.61
CA ASN A 401 -1.36 17.68 -15.03
C ASN A 401 -0.46 17.65 -13.81
N ASP A 402 0.62 16.88 -13.93
CA ASP A 402 1.63 16.73 -12.89
C ASP A 402 2.80 17.64 -13.23
N ASN A 403 3.04 18.65 -12.38
CA ASN A 403 4.26 19.44 -12.48
C ASN A 403 5.33 18.81 -11.59
N SER A 404 6.57 18.75 -12.08
CA SER A 404 7.73 18.16 -11.37
C SER A 404 8.03 18.76 -9.99
N ALA A 405 7.33 19.85 -9.61
CA ALA A 405 7.48 20.60 -8.36
C ALA A 405 6.53 20.17 -7.22
N GLY A 406 5.84 19.01 -7.34
CA GLY A 406 4.95 18.51 -6.28
C GLY A 406 3.56 19.16 -6.26
N GLU A 407 3.15 19.72 -7.40
CA GLU A 407 1.79 20.23 -7.63
C GLU A 407 1.12 19.40 -8.72
N ILE A 408 -0.06 18.89 -8.38
CA ILE A 408 -0.96 18.18 -9.29
C ILE A 408 -2.20 19.06 -9.44
N THR A 409 -2.46 19.49 -10.65
CA THR A 409 -3.73 20.16 -11.00
C THR A 409 -4.62 19.20 -11.75
N GLY A 410 -5.93 19.34 -11.64
CA GLY A 410 -6.84 18.44 -12.35
C GLY A 410 -8.29 18.86 -12.24
N LEU A 411 -9.04 18.59 -13.29
CA LEU A 411 -10.48 18.89 -13.35
C LEU A 411 -11.24 17.59 -13.56
N LEU A 412 -12.32 17.45 -12.80
CA LEU A 412 -13.28 16.36 -12.92
C LEU A 412 -14.64 16.94 -13.28
N THR A 413 -15.19 16.55 -14.43
CA THR A 413 -16.55 16.89 -14.83
C THR A 413 -17.46 15.68 -14.67
N ILE A 414 -18.45 15.80 -13.79
CA ILE A 414 -19.37 14.72 -13.43
C ILE A 414 -20.82 15.19 -13.56
N LYS A 415 -21.69 14.31 -14.03
CA LYS A 415 -23.13 14.57 -14.17
C LYS A 415 -23.93 13.58 -13.34
N GLY A 416 -24.93 14.08 -12.64
CA GLY A 416 -25.88 13.24 -11.92
C GLY A 416 -26.87 14.05 -11.06
N PRO A 417 -27.80 13.35 -10.39
CA PRO A 417 -28.78 13.97 -9.50
C PRO A 417 -28.08 14.68 -8.33
N CYS A 418 -28.39 15.95 -8.11
CA CYS A 418 -27.84 16.71 -7.00
C CYS A 418 -28.88 17.62 -6.34
N PHE A 419 -28.62 17.99 -5.09
CA PHE A 419 -29.48 18.85 -4.29
C PHE A 419 -28.64 19.60 -3.24
N ASP A 420 -29.12 20.76 -2.79
CA ASP A 420 -28.40 21.59 -1.81
C ASP A 420 -28.89 21.29 -0.37
N TYR A 421 -27.97 20.94 0.53
CA TYR A 421 -28.28 20.64 1.93
C TYR A 421 -27.62 21.67 2.86
N ASN A 422 -28.38 22.20 3.81
CA ASN A 422 -27.84 23.10 4.83
C ASN A 422 -27.29 22.28 6.00
N LEU A 423 -25.99 21.99 5.97
CA LEU A 423 -25.29 21.17 6.96
C LEU A 423 -25.11 21.94 8.26
N ARG A 424 -25.54 21.36 9.39
CA ARG A 424 -25.52 21.98 10.72
C ARG A 424 -24.67 21.18 11.71
N LYS A 425 -24.29 21.82 12.83
CA LYS A 425 -23.52 21.17 13.91
C LYS A 425 -24.23 19.94 14.49
N ASP A 426 -25.57 19.92 14.50
CA ASP A 426 -26.35 18.79 15.01
C ASP A 426 -26.28 17.56 14.11
N ASP A 427 -26.05 17.74 12.80
CA ASP A 427 -25.90 16.63 11.86
C ASP A 427 -24.64 15.80 12.17
N MET A 428 -23.61 16.42 12.74
CA MET A 428 -22.31 15.80 13.07
C MET A 428 -22.32 14.94 14.35
N LYS A 429 -23.43 14.89 15.13
CA LYS A 429 -23.51 14.10 16.38
C LYS A 429 -23.74 12.59 16.09
N LYS A 430 -22.98 11.69 16.74
CA LYS A 430 -22.97 10.23 16.47
C LYS A 430 -24.23 9.45 16.94
N SER A 431 -24.88 8.80 15.98
CA SER A 431 -25.64 7.51 15.93
C SER A 431 -26.65 7.05 17.01
N ILE A 432 -26.32 6.94 18.32
CA ILE A 432 -27.15 6.09 19.23
C ILE A 432 -28.58 6.62 19.43
N GLN A 433 -28.80 7.94 19.34
CA GLN A 433 -30.12 8.55 19.52
C GLN A 433 -30.93 8.76 18.22
N LYS A 434 -30.32 8.59 17.03
CA LYS A 434 -30.96 9.01 15.77
C LYS A 434 -32.06 8.05 15.29
N ARG A 435 -31.87 6.72 15.37
CA ARG A 435 -32.86 5.75 14.87
C ARG A 435 -34.22 5.81 15.58
N TRP A 436 -34.25 6.07 16.89
CA TRP A 436 -35.51 6.17 17.65
C TRP A 436 -36.21 7.52 17.50
N ASN A 437 -35.49 8.57 17.08
CA ASN A 437 -36.00 9.95 17.01
C ASN A 437 -36.30 10.45 15.59
N GLN A 438 -35.96 9.69 14.54
CA GLN A 438 -36.16 10.05 13.12
C GLN A 438 -37.60 10.51 12.81
N ALA A 439 -38.61 9.91 13.44
CA ALA A 439 -40.01 10.27 13.24
C ALA A 439 -40.46 11.54 14.01
N LYS A 440 -39.70 11.99 15.02
CA LYS A 440 -40.09 13.09 15.92
C LYS A 440 -39.27 14.37 15.76
N THR A 441 -38.02 14.30 15.28
CA THR A 441 -37.09 15.45 15.31
C THR A 441 -36.83 16.12 13.96
N GLY A 442 -37.18 15.48 12.84
CA GLY A 442 -36.86 16.00 11.50
C GLY A 442 -35.34 16.13 11.22
N ILE A 443 -34.50 15.48 12.04
CA ILE A 443 -33.04 15.48 11.93
C ILE A 443 -32.63 14.34 11.00
N ASN A 444 -31.75 14.65 10.03
CA ASN A 444 -31.34 13.70 9.00
C ASN A 444 -30.42 12.59 9.52
N ALA A 445 -30.66 11.40 8.98
CA ALA A 445 -30.01 10.15 9.33
C ALA A 445 -28.66 9.94 8.62
N GLY A 446 -28.18 10.92 7.87
CA GLY A 446 -26.89 10.83 7.18
C GLY A 446 -25.70 10.82 8.13
N VAL A 447 -24.72 10.00 7.80
CA VAL A 447 -23.38 10.03 8.39
C VAL A 447 -22.46 10.87 7.51
N TRP A 448 -22.08 12.04 8.03
CA TRP A 448 -21.24 13.01 7.35
C TRP A 448 -19.76 12.72 7.64
N LEU A 449 -19.01 12.48 6.57
CA LEU A 449 -17.61 12.09 6.56
C LEU A 449 -16.81 13.20 5.87
N LEU A 450 -16.56 14.29 6.62
CA LEU A 450 -15.88 15.46 6.09
C LEU A 450 -14.38 15.21 5.95
N ASP A 451 -13.79 15.66 4.84
CA ASP A 451 -12.35 15.52 4.58
C ASP A 451 -11.55 16.46 5.51
N GLU A 452 -12.05 17.67 5.73
CA GLU A 452 -11.48 18.69 6.62
C GLU A 452 -12.55 19.26 7.56
N LYS A 453 -12.11 19.81 8.70
CA LYS A 453 -13.00 20.56 9.60
C LYS A 453 -13.48 21.81 8.88
N MET A 454 -14.73 22.19 9.12
CA MET A 454 -15.31 23.39 8.53
C MET A 454 -16.21 24.11 9.52
N GLU A 455 -16.41 25.40 9.29
CA GLU A 455 -17.39 26.18 10.03
C GLU A 455 -18.81 25.82 9.55
N LEU A 456 -19.72 25.64 10.51
CA LEU A 456 -21.12 25.28 10.26
C LEU A 456 -22.03 26.33 10.92
N PRO A 457 -23.17 26.71 10.30
CA PRO A 457 -23.80 26.02 9.16
C PRO A 457 -23.21 26.39 7.79
N GLN A 458 -23.25 25.44 6.86
CA GLN A 458 -22.77 25.63 5.48
C GLN A 458 -23.76 24.99 4.50
N VAL A 459 -24.05 25.68 3.40
CA VAL A 459 -24.79 25.07 2.28
C VAL A 459 -23.82 24.20 1.48
N VAL A 460 -24.13 22.92 1.38
CA VAL A 460 -23.36 21.88 0.71
C VAL A 460 -24.17 21.34 -0.46
N ARG A 461 -23.57 21.24 -1.63
CA ARG A 461 -24.16 20.53 -2.76
C ARG A 461 -23.88 19.04 -2.64
N CYS A 462 -24.93 18.24 -2.51
CA CYS A 462 -24.86 16.79 -2.45
C CYS A 462 -25.13 16.22 -3.85
N LEU A 463 -24.13 15.56 -4.45
CA LEU A 463 -24.26 14.79 -5.67
C LEU A 463 -24.46 13.31 -5.32
N VAL A 464 -25.50 12.67 -5.85
CA VAL A 464 -25.75 11.24 -5.64
C VAL A 464 -24.79 10.42 -6.50
N MET A 465 -23.81 9.75 -5.86
CA MET A 465 -22.81 8.96 -6.56
C MET A 465 -23.32 7.55 -6.85
N ALA A 466 -23.90 6.91 -5.83
CA ALA A 466 -24.38 5.54 -5.93
C ALA A 466 -25.48 5.27 -4.90
N GLU A 467 -26.26 4.22 -5.18
CA GLU A 467 -27.29 3.67 -4.31
C GLU A 467 -26.95 2.21 -3.97
N ASP A 468 -26.97 1.86 -2.68
CA ASP A 468 -26.96 0.49 -2.18
C ASP A 468 -28.41 0.10 -1.82
N PRO A 469 -29.12 -0.65 -2.69
CA PRO A 469 -30.49 -1.06 -2.43
C PRO A 469 -30.62 -2.08 -1.29
N VAL A 470 -29.54 -2.83 -0.99
CA VAL A 470 -29.52 -3.87 0.05
C VAL A 470 -29.35 -3.22 1.42
N ALA A 471 -28.40 -2.29 1.55
CA ALA A 471 -28.21 -1.51 2.78
C ALA A 471 -29.28 -0.41 2.97
N LYS A 472 -29.97 -0.02 1.88
CA LYS A 472 -30.82 1.16 1.81
C LYS A 472 -30.05 2.44 2.15
N VAL A 473 -28.94 2.64 1.45
CA VAL A 473 -28.03 3.77 1.67
C VAL A 473 -27.73 4.46 0.35
N LEU A 474 -27.74 5.80 0.37
CA LEU A 474 -27.16 6.62 -0.69
C LEU A 474 -25.74 7.03 -0.32
N VAL A 475 -24.85 6.97 -1.31
CA VAL A 475 -23.51 7.53 -1.21
C VAL A 475 -23.51 8.89 -1.90
N LEU A 476 -23.34 9.95 -1.13
CA LEU A 476 -23.36 11.33 -1.60
C LEU A 476 -21.96 11.92 -1.60
N LEU A 477 -21.55 12.55 -2.70
CA LEU A 477 -20.36 13.39 -2.76
C LEU A 477 -20.74 14.81 -2.33
N CYS A 478 -20.05 15.33 -1.33
CA CYS A 478 -20.32 16.64 -0.72
C CYS A 478 -19.39 17.69 -1.30
N LEU A 479 -19.99 18.74 -1.86
CA LEU A 479 -19.30 19.78 -2.63
C LEU A 479 -19.65 21.18 -2.10
N VAL A 480 -18.72 22.12 -2.18
CA VAL A 480 -19.01 23.55 -1.97
C VAL A 480 -18.47 24.37 -3.15
N PRO A 481 -19.15 25.46 -3.54
CA PRO A 481 -18.68 26.30 -4.63
C PRO A 481 -17.31 26.91 -4.29
N VAL A 482 -16.51 27.11 -5.33
CA VAL A 482 -15.29 27.92 -5.27
C VAL A 482 -15.65 29.30 -5.77
N ASP A 483 -15.38 30.35 -4.98
CA ASP A 483 -15.56 31.74 -5.39
C ASP A 483 -14.50 32.10 -6.43
N ASP A 484 -14.75 31.70 -7.68
CA ASP A 484 -13.93 32.05 -8.83
C ASP A 484 -14.65 33.15 -9.62
N LYS A 485 -13.91 34.17 -10.05
CA LYS A 485 -14.47 35.30 -10.82
C LYS A 485 -14.91 34.89 -12.24
N ASP A 486 -14.67 33.63 -12.61
CA ASP A 486 -15.00 33.03 -13.90
C ASP A 486 -16.42 32.44 -13.95
N VAL A 487 -17.06 32.58 -15.11
CA VAL A 487 -18.49 32.35 -15.38
C VAL A 487 -18.94 30.87 -15.23
N LYS A 488 -18.02 29.91 -15.03
CA LYS A 488 -18.36 28.49 -14.83
C LYS A 488 -18.29 28.11 -13.35
N ALA A 489 -19.42 27.72 -12.77
CA ALA A 489 -19.49 27.26 -11.38
C ALA A 489 -18.59 26.04 -11.14
N ARG A 490 -17.48 26.24 -10.42
CA ARG A 490 -16.54 25.20 -9.96
C ARG A 490 -16.84 24.82 -8.51
N TYR A 491 -16.53 23.58 -8.16
CA TYR A 491 -16.75 23.05 -6.81
C TYR A 491 -15.47 22.45 -6.26
N LYS A 492 -15.29 22.54 -4.95
CA LYS A 492 -14.33 21.72 -4.23
C LYS A 492 -15.06 20.61 -3.47
N ARG A 493 -14.46 19.43 -3.42
CA ARG A 493 -14.90 18.34 -2.56
C ARG A 493 -14.60 18.67 -1.10
N ILE A 494 -15.55 18.36 -0.22
CA ILE A 494 -15.41 18.51 1.23
C ILE A 494 -15.66 17.22 2.02
N GLY A 495 -16.02 16.13 1.35
CA GLY A 495 -16.23 14.82 1.97
C GLY A 495 -17.32 14.00 1.30
N LEU A 496 -17.77 12.97 2.03
CA LEU A 496 -18.92 12.13 1.67
C LEU A 496 -20.03 12.23 2.71
N CYS A 497 -21.23 11.82 2.31
CA CYS A 497 -22.31 11.48 3.23
C CYS A 497 -22.89 10.11 2.88
N HIS A 498 -22.91 9.20 3.86
CA HIS A 498 -23.67 7.97 3.76
C HIS A 498 -25.06 8.23 4.33
N TRP A 499 -26.05 8.27 3.46
CA TRP A 499 -27.39 8.69 3.82
C TRP A 499 -28.33 7.48 3.92
N ASP A 500 -28.95 7.29 5.08
CA ASP A 500 -29.98 6.25 5.25
C ASP A 500 -31.22 6.60 4.40
N GLY A 501 -31.53 5.78 3.42
CA GLY A 501 -32.65 5.94 2.50
C GLY A 501 -32.28 5.62 1.05
N LEU A 502 -33.29 5.66 0.17
CA LEU A 502 -33.14 5.46 -1.28
C LEU A 502 -33.42 6.75 -2.06
N SER A 503 -33.08 6.78 -3.35
CA SER A 503 -33.13 8.01 -4.16
C SER A 503 -34.52 8.66 -4.20
N HIS A 504 -35.59 7.84 -4.23
CA HIS A 504 -36.97 8.33 -4.24
C HIS A 504 -37.41 9.02 -2.94
N GLU A 505 -36.67 8.81 -1.84
CA GLU A 505 -36.97 9.41 -0.55
C GLU A 505 -36.28 10.77 -0.35
N ILE A 506 -35.35 11.15 -1.23
CA ILE A 506 -34.57 12.41 -1.11
C ILE A 506 -35.51 13.61 -0.98
N ARG A 507 -36.58 13.69 -1.78
CA ARG A 507 -37.56 14.80 -1.72
C ARG A 507 -38.12 15.02 -0.32
N ARG A 508 -38.40 13.94 0.41
CA ARG A 508 -38.96 13.97 1.77
C ARG A 508 -38.00 14.66 2.74
N TYR A 509 -36.71 14.44 2.58
CA TYR A 509 -35.69 14.88 3.54
C TYR A 509 -34.99 16.18 3.14
N ALA A 510 -34.67 16.35 1.86
CA ALA A 510 -34.04 17.54 1.32
C ALA A 510 -35.04 18.69 1.07
N LYS A 511 -36.35 18.40 1.13
CA LYS A 511 -37.45 19.34 0.84
C LYS A 511 -37.36 19.98 -0.56
N GLN A 512 -36.65 19.32 -1.48
CA GLN A 512 -36.49 19.71 -2.87
C GLN A 512 -36.32 18.45 -3.71
N GLU A 513 -36.65 18.52 -4.99
CA GLU A 513 -36.36 17.44 -5.93
C GLU A 513 -34.88 17.46 -6.32
N PRO A 514 -34.21 16.30 -6.41
CA PRO A 514 -32.89 16.21 -7.03
C PRO A 514 -32.96 16.72 -8.47
N VAL A 515 -31.99 17.54 -8.87
CA VAL A 515 -31.85 18.03 -10.24
C VAL A 515 -30.59 17.44 -10.84
N ASP A 516 -30.73 16.87 -12.03
CA ASP A 516 -29.59 16.38 -12.80
C ASP A 516 -28.74 17.58 -13.28
N LYS A 517 -27.48 17.66 -12.84
CA LYS A 517 -26.56 18.76 -13.19
C LYS A 517 -25.19 18.23 -13.56
N THR A 518 -24.54 18.94 -14.48
CA THR A 518 -23.11 18.79 -14.74
C THR A 518 -22.33 19.71 -13.81
N LEU A 519 -21.42 19.13 -13.03
CA LEU A 519 -20.58 19.82 -12.05
C LEU A 519 -19.11 19.63 -12.43
N THR A 520 -18.32 20.70 -12.31
CA THR A 520 -16.85 20.64 -12.47
C THR A 520 -16.20 20.79 -11.10
N ILE A 521 -15.37 19.81 -10.73
CA ILE A 521 -14.70 19.72 -9.44
C ILE A 521 -13.20 19.95 -9.65
N VAL A 522 -12.61 20.80 -8.81
CA VAL A 522 -11.18 21.16 -8.82
C VAL A 522 -10.35 20.38 -7.82
#